data_AF-A0A2M7CJV3-F1
#
_entry.id   AF-A0A2M7CJV3-F1
#
_cell.length_a   1.000
_cell.length_b   1.000
_cell.length_c   1.000
_cell.angle_alpha   90.00
_cell.angle_beta   90.00
_cell.angle_gamma   90.00
#
_symmetry.space_group_name_H-M   'P 1'
#
loop_
_entity.id
_entity.type
_entity.pdbx_description
1 polymer ?
#
loop_
_entity_poly.entity_id
_entity_poly.type
_entity_poly.pdbx_seq_one_letter_code
_entity_poly.pdbx_strand_id
1 'polypeptide(L)' 'MEKLSQDEDATWVSVENLLGQKRGSAYAEATKLLVNLRDMTEYKQRKNKFAEQFKLICEKYGKSTALLERFRRAGLL' A
#
# COMPACT_ATOMS: atom_id res chain seq x y z
N MET A 1 4.53 -22.92 4.97
CA MET A 1 4.17 -21.52 5.35
C MET A 1 4.35 -20.54 4.17
N GLU A 2 4.17 -20.98 2.91
CA GLU A 2 4.63 -20.18 1.75
C GLU A 2 3.53 -19.40 1.01
N LYS A 3 2.27 -19.86 1.02
CA LYS A 3 1.18 -19.22 0.27
C LYS A 3 0.95 -17.75 0.63
N LEU A 4 1.04 -17.43 1.91
CA LEU A 4 0.73 -16.09 2.43
C LEU A 4 1.80 -15.03 2.15
N SER A 5 3.05 -15.43 1.82
CA SER A 5 4.09 -14.47 1.41
C SER A 5 3.93 -14.07 -0.05
N GLN A 6 3.36 -14.97 -0.87
CA GLN A 6 3.08 -14.73 -2.28
C GLN A 6 1.93 -13.74 -2.47
N ASP A 7 0.91 -13.80 -1.60
CA ASP A 7 -0.22 -12.86 -1.60
C ASP A 7 0.21 -11.42 -1.25
N GLU A 8 1.16 -11.24 -0.31
CA GLU A 8 1.69 -9.90 0.02
C GLU A 8 2.38 -9.28 -1.19
N ASP A 9 3.28 -10.02 -1.84
CA ASP A 9 4.03 -9.54 -3.01
C ASP A 9 3.09 -9.22 -4.19
N ALA A 10 2.13 -10.11 -4.47
CA ALA A 10 1.11 -9.87 -5.49
C ALA A 10 0.27 -8.62 -5.18
N THR A 11 -0.08 -8.39 -3.91
CA THR A 11 -0.84 -7.21 -3.51
C THR A 11 -0.03 -5.93 -3.69
N TRP A 12 1.28 -5.93 -3.38
CA TRP A 12 2.16 -4.79 -3.67
C TRP A 12 2.22 -4.47 -5.17
N VAL A 13 2.35 -5.50 -6.01
CA VAL A 13 2.33 -5.33 -7.48
C VAL A 13 0.99 -4.75 -7.95
N SER A 14 -0.13 -5.18 -7.39
CA SER A 14 -1.45 -4.59 -7.68
C SER A 14 -1.54 -3.13 -7.25
N VAL A 15 -1.02 -2.79 -6.07
CA VAL A 15 -0.96 -1.40 -5.58
C VAL A 15 -0.14 -0.54 -6.54
N GLU A 16 1.07 -0.95 -6.94
CA GLU A 16 1.89 -0.18 -7.87
C GLU A 16 1.22 0.00 -9.23
N ASN A 17 0.56 -1.04 -9.76
CA ASN A 17 -0.20 -0.94 -11.00
C ASN A 17 -1.34 0.09 -10.89
N LEU A 18 -2.10 0.06 -9.81
CA LEU A 18 -3.20 1.01 -9.56
C LEU A 18 -2.68 2.44 -9.38
N LEU A 19 -1.58 2.62 -8.66
CA LEU A 19 -0.95 3.93 -8.49
C LEU A 19 -0.38 4.45 -9.82
N GLY A 20 0.14 3.57 -10.67
CA GLY A 20 0.62 3.88 -12.02
C GLY A 20 -0.47 4.38 -12.97
N GLN A 21 -1.73 3.94 -12.79
CA GLN A 21 -2.85 4.37 -13.63
C GLN A 21 -3.24 5.85 -13.43
N LYS A 22 -2.77 6.51 -12.38
CA LYS A 22 -3.03 7.94 -12.08
C LYS A 22 -4.52 8.32 -12.12
N ARG A 23 -5.40 7.40 -11.71
CA ARG A 23 -6.85 7.58 -11.68
C ARG A 23 -7.35 7.66 -10.24
N GLY A 24 -8.33 8.54 -10.01
CA GLY A 24 -8.93 8.71 -8.69
C GLY A 24 -9.58 7.44 -8.15
N SER A 25 -10.17 6.58 -8.99
CA SER A 25 -10.68 5.28 -8.56
C SER A 25 -9.56 4.31 -8.19
N ALA A 26 -8.51 4.24 -9.02
CA ALA A 26 -7.36 3.37 -8.79
C ALA A 26 -6.61 3.71 -7.49
N TYR A 27 -6.47 5.00 -7.18
CA TYR A 27 -5.92 5.43 -5.89
C TYR A 27 -6.76 5.00 -4.69
N ALA A 28 -8.09 4.98 -4.82
CA ALA A 28 -8.96 4.51 -3.75
C ALA A 28 -8.82 3.00 -3.54
N GLU A 29 -8.74 2.21 -4.62
CA GLU A 29 -8.47 0.77 -4.52
C GLU A 29 -7.08 0.48 -3.96
N ALA A 30 -6.04 1.16 -4.44
CA ALA A 30 -4.67 1.01 -3.94
C ALA A 30 -4.61 1.27 -2.43
N THR A 31 -5.31 2.30 -1.96
CA THR A 31 -5.40 2.64 -0.54
C THR A 31 -6.08 1.51 0.26
N LYS A 32 -7.18 0.93 -0.26
CA LYS A 32 -7.85 -0.21 0.40
C LYS A 32 -6.94 -1.44 0.50
N LEU A 33 -6.22 -1.76 -0.58
CA LEU A 33 -5.27 -2.87 -0.60
C LEU A 33 -4.14 -2.66 0.42
N LEU A 34 -3.60 -1.44 0.51
CA LEU A 34 -2.57 -1.10 1.49
C LEU A 34 -3.05 -1.23 2.93
N VAL A 35 -4.29 -0.84 3.24
CA VAL A 35 -4.87 -1.03 4.59
C VAL A 35 -4.98 -2.51 4.93
N ASN A 36 -5.46 -3.33 4.00
CA ASN A 36 -5.56 -4.77 4.20
C ASN A 36 -4.17 -5.41 4.40
N LEU A 37 -3.18 -4.96 3.63
CA LEU A 37 -1.82 -5.45 3.75
C LEU A 37 -1.15 -5.02 5.06
N ARG A 38 -1.44 -3.80 5.54
CA ARG A 38 -1.04 -3.37 6.89
C ARG A 38 -1.59 -4.35 7.92
N ASP A 39 -2.90 -4.57 7.92
CA ASP A 39 -3.58 -5.46 8.89
C ASP A 39 -2.97 -6.87 8.90
N MET A 40 -2.77 -7.46 7.71
CA MET A 40 -2.09 -8.75 7.54
C MET A 40 -0.65 -8.76 8.10
N THR A 41 0.10 -7.68 7.92
CA THR A 41 1.48 -7.59 8.39
C THR A 41 1.60 -7.27 9.88
N GLU A 42 0.61 -6.60 10.47
CA GLU A 42 0.50 -6.45 11.93
C GLU A 42 0.34 -7.82 12.59
N TYR A 43 -0.54 -8.66 12.04
CA TYR A 43 -0.79 -10.02 12.54
C TYR A 43 0.47 -10.91 12.48
N LYS A 44 1.29 -10.75 11.43
CA LYS A 44 2.51 -11.56 11.20
C LYS A 44 3.78 -11.01 11.86
N GLN A 45 3.70 -9.92 12.64
CA GLN A 45 4.85 -9.17 13.15
C GLN A 45 5.85 -8.73 12.05
N ARG A 46 5.41 -8.60 10.79
CA ARG A 46 6.21 -8.15 9.64
C ARG A 46 6.05 -6.66 9.33
N LYS A 47 5.64 -5.88 10.33
CA LYS A 47 5.44 -4.42 10.24
C LYS A 47 6.61 -3.68 9.60
N ASN A 48 7.85 -4.11 9.85
CA ASN A 48 9.04 -3.46 9.29
C ASN A 48 9.05 -3.51 7.76
N LYS A 49 8.78 -4.68 7.17
CA LYS A 49 8.80 -4.85 5.70
C LYS A 49 7.69 -4.02 5.04
N PHE A 50 6.51 -3.95 5.68
CA PHE A 50 5.44 -3.07 5.24
C PHE A 50 5.86 -1.61 5.27
N ALA A 51 6.43 -1.15 6.39
CA ALA A 51 6.83 0.24 6.57
C ALA A 51 7.90 0.65 5.54
N GLU A 52 8.88 -0.21 5.24
CA GLU A 52 9.91 0.04 4.23
C GLU A 52 9.29 0.19 2.82
N GLN A 53 8.47 -0.77 2.39
CA GLN A 53 7.78 -0.71 1.09
C GLN A 53 6.82 0.48 0.99
N PHE A 54 6.03 0.74 2.03
CA PHE A 54 5.09 1.85 2.07
C PHE A 54 5.81 3.20 2.03
N LYS A 55 6.95 3.32 2.70
CA LYS A 55 7.78 4.52 2.63
C LYS A 55 8.28 4.76 1.21
N LEU A 56 8.75 3.74 0.50
CA LEU A 56 9.16 3.87 -0.90
C LEU A 56 8.02 4.36 -1.80
N ILE A 57 6.80 3.85 -1.60
CA ILE A 57 5.61 4.36 -2.30
C ILE A 57 5.35 5.82 -1.95
N CYS A 58 5.39 6.17 -0.67
CA CYS A 58 5.20 7.56 -0.23
C CYS A 58 6.29 8.49 -0.78
N GLU A 59 7.53 8.06 -0.95
CA GLU A 59 8.58 8.85 -1.57
C GLU A 59 8.36 8.99 -3.09
N LYS A 60 8.00 7.89 -3.77
CA LYS A 60 7.75 7.86 -5.22
C LYS A 60 6.53 8.70 -5.62
N TYR A 61 5.45 8.62 -4.84
CA TYR A 61 4.19 9.31 -5.10
C TYR A 61 3.94 10.51 -4.17
N GLY A 62 4.89 10.86 -3.31
CA GLY A 62 4.78 11.96 -2.34
C GLY A 62 4.67 13.34 -2.96
N LYS A 63 4.95 13.46 -4.27
CA LYS A 63 4.64 14.65 -5.06
C LYS A 63 3.14 14.85 -5.28
N SER A 64 2.32 13.83 -5.06
CA SER A 64 0.87 13.87 -5.26
C SER A 64 0.14 14.05 -3.93
N THR A 65 -0.14 15.31 -3.58
CA THR A 65 -0.83 15.67 -2.33
C THR A 65 -2.17 14.96 -2.18
N ALA A 66 -2.93 14.81 -3.28
CA ALA A 66 -4.22 14.12 -3.27
C ALA A 66 -4.11 12.63 -2.90
N LEU A 67 -2.99 11.97 -3.22
CA LEU A 67 -2.74 10.59 -2.81
C LEU A 67 -2.35 10.53 -1.33
N LEU A 68 -1.43 11.40 -0.90
CA LEU A 68 -1.02 11.48 0.51
C LEU A 68 -2.20 11.77 1.44
N GLU A 69 -3.09 12.68 1.06
CA GLU A 69 -4.31 12.95 1.82
C GLU A 69 -5.22 11.72 1.93
N ARG A 70 -5.30 10.89 0.88
CA ARG A 70 -6.06 9.65 0.91
C ARG A 70 -5.42 8.62 1.84
N PHE A 71 -4.10 8.48 1.80
CA PHE A 71 -3.37 7.61 2.72
C PHE A 71 -3.57 8.05 4.18
N ARG A 72 -3.49 9.35 4.45
CA ARG A 72 -3.78 9.92 5.76
C ARG A 72 -5.23 9.68 6.20
N ARG A 73 -6.21 9.89 5.33
CA ARG A 73 -7.63 9.59 5.62
C ARG A 73 -7.90 8.12 5.88
N ALA A 74 -7.11 7.23 5.28
CA ALA A 74 -7.17 5.79 5.51
C ALA A 74 -6.36 5.33 6.74
N GLY A 75 -5.69 6.25 7.45
CA GLY A 75 -4.87 5.95 8.61
C GLY A 75 -3.59 5.19 8.29
N LEU A 76 -3.11 5.24 7.04
CA LEU A 76 -1.83 4.66 6.63
C LEU A 76 -0.64 5.57 6.95
N LEU A 77 -0.91 6.86 7.17
CA LEU A 77 0.04 7.95 7.35
C LEU A 77 -0.48 8.86 8.47
#